data_AF-A0AA96R0X1-F1
#
_entry.id   AF-A0AA96R0X1-F1
#
_cell.length_a   1.000
_cell.length_b   1.000
_cell.length_c   1.000
_cell.angle_alpha   90.00
_cell.angle_beta   90.00
_cell.angle_gamma   90.00
#
_symmetry.space_group_name_H-M   'P 1'
#
loop_
_entity.id
_entity.type
_entity.pdbx_description
1 polymer ?
#
loop_
_entity_poly.entity_id
_entity_poly.type
_entity_poly.pdbx_seq_one_letter_code
_entity_poly.pdbx_strand_id
1 'polypeptide(L)'
;MHRSRTAAPEWGATEVELMVRAARRAPVHGTGHPWVLEPHGNVVSLYELPHHSLHDRLGFDRLLSCGAALHNVHTALQAFGWHVEVEFPRDVDRPDLLAVLTADDRQAPTAVEVGDYEAIEVPAAPGRIDLPALAVSNHWAGARLLPVEDDTSLAALGLPSGSAVLLVLTTGESRQDVLLAGAATQAVRLRARALGMTATPVHRPTRLPDGVSGHLWSALQVR
;
A
#
# COMPACT_ATOMS: atom_id res chain seq x y z
N MET A 1 -24.12 39.69 -1.35
CA MET A 1 -23.06 38.87 -1.98
C MET A 1 -23.16 37.46 -1.43
N HIS A 2 -23.88 36.59 -2.13
CA HIS A 2 -24.06 35.19 -1.75
C HIS A 2 -22.93 34.41 -2.40
N ARG A 3 -21.93 33.94 -1.64
CA ARG A 3 -20.95 32.99 -2.17
C ARG A 3 -21.71 31.71 -2.49
N SER A 4 -21.89 31.41 -3.77
CA SER A 4 -22.33 30.09 -4.21
C SER A 4 -21.35 29.06 -3.66
N ARG A 5 -21.81 28.26 -2.68
CA ARG A 5 -21.14 27.01 -2.31
C ARG A 5 -21.28 26.10 -3.52
N THR A 6 -20.25 26.01 -4.35
CA THR A 6 -20.12 24.88 -5.28
C THR A 6 -20.28 23.63 -4.44
N ALA A 7 -21.22 22.75 -4.80
CA ALA A 7 -21.37 21.47 -4.10
C ALA A 7 -20.00 20.77 -4.13
N ALA A 8 -19.60 20.17 -3.00
CA ALA A 8 -18.41 19.34 -3.00
C ALA A 8 -18.58 18.29 -4.11
N PRO A 9 -17.52 17.96 -4.85
CA PRO A 9 -17.59 16.87 -5.80
C PRO A 9 -18.10 15.61 -5.10
N GLU A 10 -18.86 14.78 -5.79
CA GLU A 10 -19.32 13.48 -5.30
C GLU A 10 -18.89 12.41 -6.29
N TRP A 11 -18.56 11.22 -5.80
CA TRP A 11 -18.26 10.09 -6.66
C TRP A 11 -19.53 9.53 -7.30
N GLY A 12 -19.44 9.18 -8.57
CA GLY A 12 -20.48 8.41 -9.24
C GLY A 12 -20.55 6.97 -8.71
N ALA A 13 -21.70 6.31 -8.88
CA ALA A 13 -21.89 4.92 -8.45
C ALA A 13 -20.83 3.96 -9.03
N THR A 14 -20.42 4.17 -10.28
CA THR A 14 -19.37 3.37 -10.93
C THR A 14 -18.00 3.58 -10.29
N GLU A 15 -17.64 4.81 -9.91
CA GLU A 15 -16.36 5.08 -9.23
C GLU A 15 -16.33 4.39 -7.86
N VAL A 16 -17.44 4.44 -7.11
CA VAL A 16 -17.58 3.73 -5.83
C VAL A 16 -17.44 2.21 -6.02
N GLU A 17 -18.12 1.63 -7.01
CA GLU A 17 -18.04 0.19 -7.31
C GLU A 17 -16.62 -0.24 -7.65
N LEU A 18 -15.95 0.48 -8.56
CA LEU A 18 -14.60 0.17 -9.00
C LEU A 18 -13.56 0.36 -7.89
N MET A 19 -13.72 1.38 -7.05
CA MET A 19 -12.89 1.58 -5.85
C MET A 19 -13.04 0.42 -4.86
N VAL A 20 -14.27 0.02 -4.56
CA VAL A 20 -14.54 -1.13 -3.67
C VAL A 20 -13.98 -2.42 -4.26
N ARG A 21 -14.12 -2.62 -5.58
CA ARG A 21 -13.53 -3.76 -6.29
C ARG A 21 -12.00 -3.75 -6.17
N ALA A 22 -11.35 -2.61 -6.37
CA ALA A 22 -9.91 -2.47 -6.23
C ALA A 22 -9.44 -2.88 -4.82
N ALA A 23 -10.14 -2.43 -3.78
CA ALA A 23 -9.86 -2.85 -2.41
C ALA A 23 -9.97 -4.37 -2.23
N ARG A 24 -11.03 -5.01 -2.75
CA ARG A 24 -11.21 -6.48 -2.66
C ARG A 24 -10.10 -7.29 -3.33
N ARG A 25 -9.38 -6.69 -4.28
CA ARG A 25 -8.22 -7.30 -4.96
C ARG A 25 -6.91 -7.14 -4.21
N ALA A 26 -6.91 -6.42 -3.08
CA ALA A 26 -5.72 -6.32 -2.26
C ALA A 26 -5.32 -7.70 -1.71
N PRO A 27 -4.00 -7.98 -1.62
CA PRO A 27 -3.50 -9.19 -1.00
C PRO A 27 -3.88 -9.22 0.48
N VAL A 28 -4.28 -10.40 0.97
CA VAL A 28 -4.58 -10.64 2.38
C VAL A 28 -3.67 -11.73 2.93
N HIS A 29 -3.21 -11.54 4.16
CA HIS A 29 -2.58 -12.59 4.94
C HIS A 29 -3.69 -13.36 5.66
N GLY A 30 -3.85 -14.66 5.35
CA GLY A 30 -4.91 -15.50 5.92
C GLY A 30 -6.23 -15.48 5.13
N THR A 31 -7.35 -15.68 5.83
CA THR A 31 -8.69 -15.82 5.21
C THR A 31 -9.53 -14.57 5.43
N GLY A 32 -10.14 -14.07 4.35
CA GLY A 32 -11.08 -12.94 4.39
C GLY A 32 -10.43 -11.56 4.27
N HIS A 33 -11.27 -10.53 4.16
CA HIS A 33 -10.84 -9.13 4.08
C HIS A 33 -10.91 -8.51 5.48
N PRO A 34 -9.77 -8.14 6.12
CA PRO A 34 -9.75 -7.58 7.47
C PRO A 34 -10.10 -6.09 7.51
N TRP A 35 -10.94 -5.61 6.58
CA TRP A 35 -11.33 -4.21 6.51
C TRP A 35 -12.77 -3.99 6.11
N VAL A 36 -13.28 -2.81 6.46
CA VAL A 36 -14.54 -2.26 5.96
C VAL A 36 -14.25 -0.93 5.28
N LEU A 37 -14.92 -0.69 4.15
CA LEU A 37 -14.93 0.62 3.48
C LEU A 37 -16.30 1.26 3.65
N GLU A 38 -16.31 2.52 4.05
CA GLU A 38 -17.52 3.34 4.12
C GLU A 38 -17.36 4.57 3.22
N PRO A 39 -17.78 4.48 1.95
CA PRO A 39 -17.81 5.63 1.04
C PRO A 39 -18.98 6.55 1.38
N HIS A 40 -18.74 7.86 1.42
CA HIS A 40 -19.73 8.91 1.61
C HIS A 40 -19.35 10.16 0.83
N GLY A 41 -20.10 10.49 -0.23
CA GLY A 41 -19.80 11.62 -1.10
C GLY A 41 -18.46 11.43 -1.83
N ASN A 42 -17.47 12.25 -1.50
CA ASN A 42 -16.08 12.19 -1.97
C ASN A 42 -15.09 11.72 -0.88
N VAL A 43 -15.59 11.14 0.19
CA VAL A 43 -14.78 10.64 1.30
C VAL A 43 -14.97 9.13 1.40
N VAL A 44 -13.89 8.39 1.65
CA VAL A 44 -13.97 6.98 2.04
C VAL A 44 -13.18 6.76 3.33
N SER A 45 -13.88 6.21 4.33
CA SER A 45 -13.25 5.77 5.57
C SER A 45 -12.89 4.29 5.46
N LEU A 46 -11.66 3.95 5.83
CA LEU A 46 -11.16 2.60 5.93
C LEU A 46 -11.05 2.20 7.41
N TYR A 47 -11.77 1.14 7.79
CA TYR A 47 -11.73 0.59 9.14
C TYR A 47 -11.05 -0.79 9.13
N GLU A 48 -10.32 -1.10 10.20
CA GLU A 48 -9.91 -2.47 10.48
C GLU A 48 -11.13 -3.27 10.93
N LEU A 49 -11.37 -4.42 10.32
CA LEU A 49 -12.30 -5.40 10.84
C LEU A 49 -11.53 -6.35 11.78
N PRO A 50 -11.77 -6.32 13.09
CA PRO A 50 -11.05 -7.18 14.01
C PRO A 50 -11.33 -8.65 13.70
N HIS A 51 -10.26 -9.45 13.62
CA HIS A 51 -10.40 -10.90 13.50
C HIS A 51 -9.42 -11.60 14.44
N HIS A 52 -9.94 -12.52 15.26
CA HIS A 52 -9.11 -13.32 16.17
C HIS A 52 -8.49 -14.49 15.41
N SER A 53 -7.30 -14.28 14.85
CA SER A 53 -6.46 -15.36 14.33
C SER A 53 -5.40 -15.73 15.36
N LEU A 54 -5.23 -17.04 15.62
CA LEU A 54 -4.15 -17.55 16.46
C LEU A 54 -2.76 -17.27 15.87
N HIS A 55 -2.69 -17.05 14.56
CA HIS A 55 -1.45 -16.76 13.83
C HIS A 55 -1.09 -15.27 13.80
N ASP A 56 -2.06 -14.37 14.04
CA ASP A 56 -1.86 -12.91 14.03
C ASP A 56 -2.25 -12.27 15.36
N ARG A 57 -1.61 -12.73 16.45
CA ARG A 57 -1.91 -12.30 17.82
C ARG A 57 -1.66 -10.81 18.07
N LEU A 58 -0.77 -10.20 17.30
CA LEU A 58 -0.42 -8.78 17.40
C LEU A 58 -1.17 -7.91 16.38
N GLY A 59 -1.91 -8.52 15.44
CA GLY A 59 -2.69 -7.80 14.43
C GLY A 59 -1.89 -7.22 13.27
N PHE A 60 -0.59 -7.55 13.18
CA PHE A 60 0.29 -6.97 12.19
C PHE A 60 -0.04 -7.45 10.79
N ASP A 61 -0.35 -8.73 10.62
CA ASP A 61 -0.68 -9.29 9.30
C ASP A 61 -1.98 -8.70 8.75
N ARG A 62 -2.98 -8.49 9.63
CA ARG A 62 -4.19 -7.75 9.27
C ARG A 62 -3.89 -6.32 8.87
N LEU A 63 -3.12 -5.57 9.66
CA LEU A 63 -2.79 -4.18 9.35
C LEU A 63 -1.99 -4.03 8.05
N LEU A 64 -1.05 -4.95 7.78
CA LEU A 64 -0.35 -5.01 6.49
C LEU A 64 -1.32 -5.23 5.33
N SER A 65 -2.32 -6.10 5.51
CA SER A 65 -3.37 -6.35 4.52
C SER A 65 -4.29 -5.15 4.33
N CYS A 66 -4.68 -4.46 5.40
CA CYS A 66 -5.43 -3.20 5.34
C CYS A 66 -4.64 -2.11 4.64
N GLY A 67 -3.32 -2.06 4.84
CA GLY A 67 -2.43 -1.13 4.14
C GLY A 67 -2.41 -1.38 2.64
N ALA A 68 -2.41 -2.64 2.23
CA ALA A 68 -2.54 -3.00 0.82
C ALA A 68 -3.90 -2.58 0.23
N ALA A 69 -4.99 -2.72 0.99
CA ALA A 69 -6.31 -2.23 0.59
C ALA A 69 -6.34 -0.71 0.47
N LEU A 70 -5.75 0.01 1.44
CA LEU A 70 -5.59 1.47 1.41
C LEU A 70 -4.91 1.92 0.12
N HIS A 71 -3.79 1.29 -0.24
CA HIS A 71 -3.07 1.68 -1.45
C HIS A 71 -3.87 1.37 -2.73
N ASN A 72 -4.57 0.23 -2.80
CA ASN A 72 -5.44 -0.06 -3.95
C ASN A 72 -6.57 0.97 -4.10
N VAL A 73 -7.17 1.42 -3.00
CA VAL A 73 -8.21 2.47 -3.01
C VAL A 73 -7.64 3.79 -3.49
N HIS A 74 -6.50 4.20 -2.94
CA HIS A 74 -5.80 5.43 -3.35
C HIS A 74 -5.48 5.42 -4.85
N THR A 75 -4.86 4.33 -5.34
CA THR A 75 -4.49 4.18 -6.75
C THR A 75 -5.72 4.18 -7.68
N ALA A 76 -6.83 3.56 -7.26
CA ALA A 76 -8.08 3.61 -8.03
C ALA A 76 -8.61 5.04 -8.17
N LEU A 77 -8.66 5.79 -7.07
CA LEU A 77 -9.12 7.19 -7.07
C LEU A 77 -8.22 8.08 -7.93
N GLN A 78 -6.90 7.91 -7.85
CA GLN A 78 -5.95 8.60 -8.72
C GLN A 78 -6.19 8.27 -10.20
N ALA A 79 -6.39 7.00 -10.54
CA ALA A 79 -6.66 6.58 -11.91
C ALA A 79 -8.00 7.10 -12.46
N PHE A 80 -8.97 7.38 -11.59
CA PHE A 80 -10.21 8.09 -11.97
C PHE A 80 -9.98 9.59 -12.18
N GLY A 81 -8.79 10.09 -11.88
CA GLY A 81 -8.41 11.48 -12.03
C GLY A 81 -8.78 12.34 -10.83
N TRP A 82 -8.74 11.79 -9.62
CA TRP A 82 -8.85 12.56 -8.38
C TRP A 82 -7.47 12.82 -7.78
N HIS A 83 -7.25 14.04 -7.31
CA HIS A 83 -6.28 14.26 -6.24
C HIS A 83 -6.87 13.71 -4.93
N VAL A 84 -6.02 13.06 -4.13
CA VAL A 84 -6.46 12.30 -2.96
C VAL A 84 -5.61 12.69 -1.78
N GLU A 85 -6.24 13.27 -0.76
CA GLU A 85 -5.61 13.49 0.53
C GLU A 85 -5.93 12.32 1.45
N VAL A 86 -4.93 11.86 2.21
CA VAL A 86 -5.07 10.74 3.14
C VAL A 86 -4.73 11.19 4.55
N GLU A 87 -5.69 11.05 5.44
CA GLU A 87 -5.53 11.31 6.86
C GLU A 87 -5.49 9.99 7.64
N PHE A 88 -4.73 9.98 8.74
CA PHE A 88 -4.62 8.85 9.67
C PHE A 88 -5.11 9.30 11.06
N PRO A 89 -6.43 9.28 11.31
CA PRO A 89 -6.99 9.77 12.57
C PRO A 89 -6.47 8.96 13.76
N ARG A 90 -6.28 9.64 14.89
CA ARG A 90 -6.03 9.03 16.20
C ARG A 90 -7.26 9.21 17.06
N ASP A 91 -8.38 8.67 16.59
CA ASP A 91 -9.67 8.75 17.26
C ASP A 91 -9.77 7.64 18.31
N VAL A 92 -9.75 8.03 19.59
CA VAL A 92 -9.82 7.08 20.71
C VAL A 92 -11.20 6.41 20.78
N ASP A 93 -12.24 7.08 20.30
CA ASP A 93 -13.61 6.56 20.28
C ASP A 93 -13.86 5.65 19.08
N ARG A 94 -13.00 5.73 18.04
CA ARG A 94 -13.01 4.88 16.84
C ARG A 94 -11.63 4.29 16.57
N PRO A 95 -11.13 3.39 17.44
CA PRO A 95 -9.76 2.85 17.36
C PRO A 95 -9.52 1.92 16.15
N ASP A 96 -10.59 1.50 15.50
CA ASP A 96 -10.61 0.72 14.28
C ASP A 96 -10.56 1.58 13.00
N LEU A 97 -10.82 2.90 13.08
CA LEU A 97 -10.63 3.81 11.94
C LEU A 97 -9.15 3.95 11.62
N LEU A 98 -8.74 3.42 10.46
CA LEU A 98 -7.35 3.36 10.04
C LEU A 98 -6.94 4.58 9.21
N ALA A 99 -7.77 4.96 8.24
CA ALA A 99 -7.49 6.05 7.32
C ALA A 99 -8.79 6.65 6.77
N VAL A 100 -8.72 7.92 6.40
CA VAL A 100 -9.77 8.64 5.68
C VAL A 100 -9.15 9.20 4.41
N LEU A 101 -9.71 8.85 3.26
CA LEU A 101 -9.29 9.39 1.96
C LEU A 101 -10.35 10.38 1.48
N THR A 102 -9.92 11.59 1.13
CA THR A 102 -10.77 12.65 0.60
C THR A 102 -10.32 12.97 -0.82
N ALA A 103 -11.25 12.90 -1.77
CA ALA A 103 -11.03 13.34 -3.15
C ALA A 103 -11.52 14.78 -3.32
N ASP A 104 -10.63 15.70 -3.65
CA ASP A 104 -10.94 17.14 -3.71
C ASP A 104 -11.08 17.63 -5.16
N ASP A 105 -9.98 17.61 -5.93
CA ASP A 105 -9.86 18.21 -7.25
C ASP A 105 -9.69 17.16 -8.33
N ARG A 106 -10.23 17.45 -9.51
CA ARG A 106 -10.01 16.62 -10.71
C ARG A 106 -8.68 16.96 -11.35
N GLN A 107 -7.87 15.95 -11.60
CA GLN A 107 -6.59 16.04 -12.31
C GLN A 107 -6.52 14.90 -13.32
N ALA A 108 -5.99 15.16 -14.53
CA ALA A 108 -5.82 14.08 -15.50
C ALA A 108 -4.85 13.04 -14.92
N PRO A 109 -5.22 11.75 -14.87
CA PRO A 109 -4.34 10.73 -14.33
C PRO A 109 -3.09 10.62 -15.19
N THR A 110 -1.95 10.43 -14.55
CA THR A 110 -0.69 10.12 -15.20
C THR A 110 -0.72 8.70 -15.77
N ALA A 111 0.14 8.43 -16.76
CA ALA A 111 0.28 7.07 -17.30
C ALA A 111 0.75 6.06 -16.23
N VAL A 112 1.44 6.53 -15.19
CA VAL A 112 1.87 5.70 -14.06
C VAL A 112 0.67 5.29 -13.22
N GLU A 113 -0.21 6.22 -12.84
CA GLU A 113 -1.41 5.92 -12.05
C GLU A 113 -2.37 4.99 -12.78
N VAL A 114 -2.55 5.19 -14.09
CA VAL A 114 -3.35 4.28 -14.93
C VAL A 114 -2.74 2.87 -14.95
N GLY A 115 -1.43 2.76 -15.20
CA GLY A 115 -0.75 1.46 -15.25
C GLY A 115 -0.75 0.72 -13.92
N ASP A 116 -0.57 1.44 -12.80
CA ASP A 116 -0.60 0.86 -11.46
C ASP A 116 -2.02 0.38 -11.09
N TYR A 117 -3.08 1.09 -11.52
CA TYR A 117 -4.47 0.64 -11.37
C TYR A 117 -4.77 -0.61 -12.21
N GLU A 118 -4.34 -0.65 -13.47
CA GLU A 118 -4.50 -1.85 -14.32
C GLU A 118 -3.80 -3.07 -13.72
N ALA A 119 -2.64 -2.88 -13.07
CA ALA A 119 -1.88 -3.92 -12.38
C ALA A 119 -2.59 -4.54 -11.15
N ILE A 120 -3.69 -3.94 -10.68
CA ILE A 120 -4.59 -4.54 -9.67
C ILE A 120 -5.35 -5.72 -10.26
N GLU A 121 -5.74 -5.62 -11.53
CA GLU A 121 -6.59 -6.60 -12.21
C GLU A 121 -5.78 -7.65 -12.98
N VAL A 122 -4.58 -7.31 -13.44
CA VAL A 122 -3.79 -8.13 -14.37
C VAL A 122 -2.56 -8.75 -13.68
N PRO A 123 -2.24 -10.03 -13.92
CA PRO A 123 -0.98 -10.63 -13.49
C PRO A 123 0.22 -10.08 -14.27
N ALA A 124 1.41 -10.11 -13.66
CA ALA A 124 2.64 -9.59 -14.28
C ALA A 124 2.95 -10.28 -15.63
N ALA A 125 3.42 -9.49 -16.60
CA ALA A 125 4.16 -9.96 -17.79
C ALA A 125 5.69 -9.90 -17.51
N PRO A 126 6.59 -10.39 -18.38
CA PRO A 126 8.05 -10.28 -18.17
C PRO A 126 8.61 -8.92 -18.59
N GLY A 127 9.64 -8.44 -17.89
CA GLY A 127 10.24 -7.12 -18.02
C GLY A 127 11.64 -7.07 -17.41
N ARG A 128 12.31 -5.90 -17.48
CA ARG A 128 13.65 -5.71 -16.93
C ARG A 128 13.58 -5.08 -15.53
N ILE A 129 14.39 -5.59 -14.62
CA ILE A 129 14.47 -5.11 -13.23
C ILE A 129 15.17 -3.73 -13.16
N ASP A 130 14.52 -2.79 -12.48
CA ASP A 130 15.08 -1.50 -12.04
C ASP A 130 14.68 -1.23 -10.59
N LEU A 131 15.50 -1.73 -9.65
CA LEU A 131 15.24 -1.64 -8.22
C LEU A 131 15.22 -0.20 -7.67
N PRO A 132 16.15 0.69 -8.04
CA PRO A 132 16.09 2.09 -7.62
C PRO A 132 14.80 2.78 -8.05
N ALA A 133 14.33 2.55 -9.30
CA ALA A 133 13.08 3.13 -9.78
C ALA A 133 11.86 2.63 -8.99
N LEU A 134 11.85 1.36 -8.58
CA LEU A 134 10.82 0.80 -7.70
C LEU A 134 10.91 1.35 -6.26
N ALA A 135 12.11 1.59 -5.74
CA ALA A 135 12.28 2.13 -4.40
C ALA A 135 11.72 3.56 -4.25
N VAL A 136 11.86 4.38 -5.30
CA VAL A 136 11.36 5.76 -5.29
C VAL A 136 9.87 5.89 -5.63
N SER A 137 9.20 4.80 -6.04
CA SER A 137 7.77 4.84 -6.35
C SER A 137 6.87 4.84 -5.11
N ASN A 138 7.43 4.56 -3.92
CA ASN A 138 6.68 4.68 -2.67
C ASN A 138 6.51 6.15 -2.27
N HIS A 139 5.26 6.60 -2.21
CA HIS A 139 4.89 7.94 -1.75
C HIS A 139 4.39 7.97 -0.29
N TRP A 140 4.20 6.82 0.35
CA TRP A 140 3.71 6.76 1.73
C TRP A 140 4.77 7.25 2.71
N ALA A 141 4.62 8.49 3.18
CA ALA A 141 5.45 9.05 4.23
C ALA A 141 5.38 8.17 5.50
N GLY A 142 6.54 7.88 6.10
CA GLY A 142 6.67 6.98 7.25
C GLY A 142 7.04 5.54 6.90
N ALA A 143 6.92 5.15 5.62
CA ALA A 143 7.53 3.93 5.08
C ALA A 143 8.62 4.30 4.07
N ARG A 144 9.71 3.53 4.05
CA ARG A 144 10.79 3.67 3.07
C ARG A 144 11.16 2.31 2.49
N LEU A 145 11.57 2.34 1.23
CA LEU A 145 12.07 1.17 0.53
C LEU A 145 13.59 1.26 0.42
N LEU A 146 14.27 0.19 0.80
CA LEU A 146 15.71 0.09 0.64
C LEU A 146 16.04 -1.02 -0.36
N PRO A 147 16.58 -0.69 -1.55
CA PRO A 147 17.11 -1.70 -2.45
C PRO A 147 18.35 -2.36 -1.85
N VAL A 148 18.42 -3.68 -1.96
CA VAL A 148 19.53 -4.51 -1.50
C VAL A 148 19.89 -5.48 -2.62
N GLU A 149 21.12 -5.34 -3.11
CA GLU A 149 21.70 -6.18 -4.18
C GLU A 149 23.09 -6.71 -3.81
N ASP A 150 23.75 -6.14 -2.80
CA ASP A 150 25.08 -6.58 -2.38
C ASP A 150 25.02 -7.90 -1.60
N ASP A 151 25.92 -8.83 -1.93
CA ASP A 151 25.92 -10.18 -1.36
C ASP A 151 26.13 -10.19 0.17
N THR A 152 26.81 -9.19 0.73
CA THR A 152 27.02 -9.06 2.18
C THR A 152 25.69 -8.82 2.91
N SER A 153 24.91 -7.85 2.45
CA SER A 153 23.59 -7.53 3.01
C SER A 153 22.59 -8.65 2.73
N LEU A 154 22.61 -9.25 1.54
CA LEU A 154 21.78 -10.41 1.22
C LEU A 154 22.08 -11.60 2.15
N ALA A 155 23.35 -11.88 2.41
CA ALA A 155 23.76 -12.92 3.35
C ALA A 155 23.29 -12.62 4.78
N ALA A 156 23.37 -11.36 5.24
CA ALA A 156 22.87 -10.94 6.55
C ALA A 156 21.35 -11.13 6.70
N LEU A 157 20.61 -11.08 5.58
CA LEU A 157 19.17 -11.33 5.50
C LEU A 157 18.81 -12.81 5.28
N GLY A 158 19.81 -13.68 5.06
CA GLY A 158 19.59 -15.08 4.72
C GLY A 158 19.05 -15.30 3.31
N LEU A 159 19.35 -14.41 2.38
CA LEU A 159 18.90 -14.45 0.99
C LEU A 159 20.03 -14.86 0.04
N PRO A 160 19.73 -15.53 -1.09
CA PRO A 160 20.77 -15.99 -2.01
C PRO A 160 21.43 -14.83 -2.75
N SER A 161 22.73 -14.96 -3.01
CA SER A 161 23.52 -14.02 -3.81
C SER A 161 22.91 -13.71 -5.17
N GLY A 162 23.08 -12.47 -5.63
CA GLY A 162 22.51 -11.99 -6.88
C GLY A 162 20.99 -11.80 -6.87
N SER A 163 20.34 -11.85 -5.70
CA SER A 163 18.92 -11.50 -5.57
C SER A 163 18.71 -9.99 -5.62
N ALA A 164 17.66 -9.57 -6.32
CA ALA A 164 17.15 -8.20 -6.27
C ALA A 164 16.10 -8.10 -5.16
N VAL A 165 16.37 -7.35 -4.08
CA VAL A 165 15.50 -7.28 -2.91
C VAL A 165 15.15 -5.83 -2.55
N LEU A 166 13.90 -5.58 -2.17
CA LEU A 166 13.47 -4.33 -1.54
C LEU A 166 13.05 -4.60 -0.09
N LEU A 167 13.71 -3.94 0.86
CA LEU A 167 13.28 -3.95 2.26
C LEU A 167 12.23 -2.86 2.50
N VAL A 168 11.16 -3.21 3.19
CA VAL A 168 10.11 -2.29 3.62
C VAL A 168 10.36 -1.93 5.08
N LEU A 169 10.75 -0.68 5.30
CA LEU A 169 11.17 -0.17 6.60
C LEU A 169 10.24 0.96 7.04
N THR A 170 9.93 1.03 8.33
CA THR A 170 9.20 2.16 8.93
C THR A 170 10.03 2.84 10.02
N THR A 171 9.61 4.04 10.41
CA THR A 171 10.23 4.80 11.49
C THR A 171 9.86 4.31 12.89
N GLY A 172 8.71 3.63 13.04
CA GLY A 172 8.25 3.05 14.29
C GLY A 172 7.48 1.75 14.09
N GLU A 173 6.82 1.28 15.15
CA GLU A 173 6.00 0.05 15.17
C GLU A 173 4.55 0.30 15.57
N SER A 174 4.10 1.56 15.46
CA SER A 174 2.69 1.88 15.74
C SER A 174 1.78 1.21 14.71
N ARG A 175 0.49 1.09 15.03
CA ARG A 175 -0.51 0.55 14.08
C ARG A 175 -0.49 1.29 12.73
N GLN A 176 -0.28 2.61 12.78
CA GLN A 176 -0.10 3.44 11.59
C GLN A 176 1.17 3.07 10.81
N ASP A 177 2.30 2.83 11.49
CA ASP A 177 3.53 2.38 10.82
C ASP A 177 3.31 1.05 10.09
N VAL A 178 2.65 0.07 10.73
CA VAL A 178 2.36 -1.23 10.10
C VAL A 178 1.42 -1.09 8.91
N LEU A 179 0.40 -0.25 9.03
CA LEU A 179 -0.51 0.08 7.93
C LEU A 179 0.27 0.65 6.73
N LEU A 180 1.15 1.62 6.99
CA LEU A 180 1.98 2.26 5.97
C LEU A 180 2.98 1.27 5.35
N ALA A 181 3.54 0.34 6.12
CA ALA A 181 4.37 -0.74 5.58
C ALA A 181 3.59 -1.62 4.60
N GLY A 182 2.32 -1.95 4.91
CA GLY A 182 1.43 -2.68 4.01
C GLY A 182 1.13 -1.92 2.73
N ALA A 183 0.86 -0.62 2.85
CA ALA A 183 0.59 0.27 1.73
C ALA A 183 1.81 0.42 0.80
N ALA A 184 3.00 0.63 1.38
CA ALA A 184 4.27 0.69 0.64
C ALA A 184 4.61 -0.63 -0.05
N THR A 185 4.36 -1.76 0.63
CA THR A 185 4.54 -3.10 0.06
C THR A 185 3.67 -3.26 -1.19
N GLN A 186 2.40 -2.87 -1.11
CA GLN A 186 1.49 -3.00 -2.24
C GLN A 186 1.83 -2.01 -3.37
N ALA A 187 2.31 -0.81 -3.07
CA ALA A 187 2.77 0.15 -4.07
C ALA A 187 3.88 -0.42 -4.95
N VAL A 188 4.90 -1.03 -4.33
CA VAL A 188 5.98 -1.70 -5.08
C VAL A 188 5.43 -2.83 -5.93
N ARG A 189 4.48 -3.62 -5.39
CA ARG A 189 3.93 -4.77 -6.10
C ARG A 189 3.17 -4.36 -7.35
N LEU A 190 2.34 -3.33 -7.26
CA LEU A 190 1.61 -2.80 -8.40
C LEU A 190 2.57 -2.17 -9.40
N ARG A 191 3.53 -1.37 -8.92
CA ARG A 191 4.51 -0.73 -9.80
C ARG A 191 5.39 -1.73 -10.53
N ALA A 192 5.87 -2.77 -9.82
CA ALA A 192 6.61 -3.87 -10.41
C ALA A 192 5.77 -4.56 -11.50
N ARG A 193 4.51 -4.90 -11.21
CA ARG A 193 3.59 -5.53 -12.19
C ARG A 193 3.35 -4.66 -13.42
N ALA A 194 3.13 -3.36 -13.24
CA ALA A 194 2.95 -2.41 -14.34
C ALA A 194 4.17 -2.32 -15.26
N LEU A 195 5.36 -2.63 -14.74
CA LEU A 195 6.62 -2.68 -15.48
C LEU A 195 7.00 -4.09 -15.98
N GLY A 196 6.11 -5.07 -15.83
CA GLY A 196 6.39 -6.45 -16.21
C GLY A 196 7.34 -7.17 -15.25
N MET A 197 7.23 -6.90 -13.96
CA MET A 197 8.00 -7.57 -12.91
C MET A 197 7.08 -8.16 -11.86
N THR A 198 7.64 -9.02 -11.04
CA THR A 198 7.01 -9.55 -9.83
C THR A 198 7.79 -9.11 -8.62
N ALA A 199 7.10 -8.57 -7.61
CA ALA A 199 7.66 -8.36 -6.28
C ALA A 199 6.94 -9.29 -5.30
N THR A 200 7.64 -10.31 -4.82
CA THR A 200 7.07 -11.34 -3.93
C THR A 200 7.63 -11.20 -2.52
N PRO A 201 6.77 -11.14 -1.48
CA PRO A 201 7.23 -11.18 -0.10
C PRO A 201 8.07 -12.43 0.16
N VAL A 202 9.27 -12.22 0.72
CA VAL A 202 10.09 -13.27 1.30
C VAL A 202 9.92 -13.28 2.82
N HIS A 203 10.30 -14.38 3.47
CA HIS A 203 10.21 -14.52 4.93
C HIS A 203 10.79 -13.29 5.62
N ARG A 204 10.09 -12.76 6.64
CA ARG A 204 10.51 -11.57 7.41
C ARG A 204 11.94 -11.79 7.94
N PRO A 205 12.94 -11.03 7.48
CA PRO A 205 14.29 -11.16 7.99
C PRO A 205 14.31 -10.76 9.47
N THR A 206 15.06 -11.50 10.29
CA THR A 206 15.12 -11.29 11.75
C THR A 206 16.14 -10.23 12.16
N ARG A 207 16.99 -9.78 11.22
CA ARG A 207 18.04 -8.81 11.42
C ARG A 207 18.13 -7.90 10.19
N LEU A 208 18.46 -6.64 10.44
CA LEU A 208 18.79 -5.66 9.39
C LEU A 208 20.27 -5.71 9.01
N PRO A 209 20.62 -5.37 7.76
CA PRO A 209 22.02 -5.17 7.38
C PRO A 209 22.68 -4.06 8.20
N ASP A 210 24.00 -4.12 8.33
CA ASP A 210 24.76 -3.12 9.10
C ASP A 210 24.56 -1.71 8.52
N GLY A 211 24.39 -0.73 9.42
CA GLY A 211 24.15 0.67 9.02
C GLY A 211 22.70 0.99 8.60
N VAL A 212 21.81 0.00 8.56
CA VAL A 212 20.38 0.21 8.27
C VAL A 212 19.59 0.41 9.56
N SER A 213 18.88 1.54 9.68
CA SER A 213 18.00 1.86 10.81
C SER A 213 16.51 1.77 10.45
N GLY A 214 15.65 1.51 11.43
CA GLY A 214 14.20 1.43 11.28
C GLY A 214 13.65 0.05 11.62
N HIS A 215 12.35 -0.14 11.41
CA HIS A 215 11.65 -1.38 11.71
C HIS A 215 11.32 -2.14 10.42
N LEU A 216 11.82 -3.36 10.30
CA LEU A 216 11.62 -4.21 9.12
C LEU A 216 10.30 -4.95 9.19
N TRP A 217 9.44 -4.73 8.21
CA TRP A 217 8.13 -5.38 8.12
C TRP A 217 8.06 -6.43 7.02
N SER A 218 8.70 -6.16 5.89
CA SER A 218 8.71 -7.07 4.74
C SER A 218 10.01 -6.93 3.96
N ALA A 219 10.39 -7.99 3.26
CA ALA A 219 11.38 -7.96 2.21
C ALA A 219 10.71 -8.52 0.94
N LEU A 220 10.92 -7.88 -0.19
CA LEU A 220 10.33 -8.23 -1.48
C LEU A 220 11.42 -8.67 -2.42
N GLN A 221 11.40 -9.93 -2.85
CA GLN A 221 12.25 -10.36 -3.95
C GLN A 221 11.61 -9.92 -5.27
N VAL A 222 12.37 -9.19 -6.09
CA VAL A 222 11.95 -8.70 -7.40
C VAL A 222 12.50 -9.61 -8.50
N ARG A 223 11.66 -9.99 -9.45
CA ARG A 223 12.00 -10.84 -10.61
C ARG A 223 11.28 -10.39 -11.86
#